data_AF-A0A3D0Y285-F1
#
_entry.id   AF-A0A3D0Y285-F1
#
_cell.length_a   1.000
_cell.length_b   1.000
_cell.length_c   1.000
_cell.angle_alpha   90.00
_cell.angle_beta   90.00
_cell.angle_gamma   90.00
#
_symmetry.space_group_name_H-M   'P 1'
#
loop_
_entity.id
_entity.type
_entity.pdbx_description
1 polymer ?
#
loop_
_entity_poly.entity_id
_entity_poly.type
_entity_poly.pdbx_seq_one_letter_code
_entity_poly.pdbx_strand_id
1 'polypeptide(L)'
;GILSFTEKEYQFATLKVLGFKYKQIKKIFIKQNIWIGIFAIIIALPLGNYMTDYIFKNAIGDSYDFEAMIKPATFIFSSIGTFIVVYIVNQFLAKKIKKIDMVSSLKGNE
;
A
#
# COMPACT_ATOMS: atom_id res chain seq x y z
N GLY A 1 6.85 0.66 -7.20
CA GLY A 1 5.94 -0.51 -7.21
C GLY A 1 6.69 -1.81 -7.45
N ILE A 2 7.36 -1.95 -8.61
CA ILE A 2 8.12 -3.16 -8.98
C ILE A 2 9.62 -3.00 -8.68
N LEU A 3 10.20 -1.82 -8.94
CA LEU A 3 11.61 -1.51 -8.67
C LEU A 3 12.02 -1.75 -7.20
N SER A 4 11.26 -1.22 -6.24
CA SER A 4 11.49 -1.47 -4.81
C SER A 4 11.30 -2.94 -4.40
N PHE A 5 10.50 -3.71 -5.17
CA PHE A 5 10.38 -5.15 -4.92
C PHE A 5 11.64 -5.90 -5.40
N THR A 6 12.19 -5.52 -6.56
CA THR A 6 13.46 -6.04 -7.07
C THR A 6 14.63 -5.71 -6.14
N GLU A 7 14.71 -4.50 -5.59
CA GLU A 7 15.72 -4.16 -4.57
C GLU A 7 15.56 -4.98 -3.28
N LYS A 8 14.30 -5.24 -2.87
CA LYS A 8 13.99 -6.09 -1.72
C LYS A 8 14.21 -7.58 -1.99
N GLU A 9 14.34 -7.99 -3.25
CA GLU A 9 14.60 -9.38 -3.61
C GLU A 9 15.93 -9.86 -3.02
N TYR A 10 16.97 -9.02 -3.09
CA TYR A 10 18.25 -9.27 -2.44
C TYR A 10 18.11 -9.40 -0.92
N GLN A 11 17.37 -8.49 -0.28
CA GLN A 11 17.13 -8.55 1.18
C GLN A 11 16.40 -9.84 1.59
N PHE A 12 15.42 -10.28 0.79
CA PHE A 12 14.72 -11.54 1.01
C PHE A 12 15.62 -12.75 0.77
N ALA A 13 16.52 -12.68 -0.22
CA ALA A 13 17.53 -13.71 -0.47
C ALA A 13 18.46 -13.85 0.74
N THR A 14 19.02 -12.73 1.26
CA THR A 14 19.87 -12.73 2.46
C THR A 14 19.16 -13.32 3.68
N LEU A 15 17.90 -12.92 3.95
CA LEU A 15 17.13 -13.49 5.05
C LEU A 15 16.94 -15.00 4.89
N LYS A 16 16.72 -15.46 3.66
CA LYS A 16 16.58 -16.89 3.37
C LYS A 16 17.94 -17.61 3.53
N VAL A 17 19.08 -16.99 3.22
CA VAL A 17 20.45 -17.54 3.46
C VAL A 17 20.68 -17.72 4.96
N LEU A 18 20.25 -16.74 5.76
CA LEU A 18 20.31 -16.78 7.22
C LEU A 18 19.36 -17.82 7.85
N GLY A 19 18.65 -18.61 7.04
CA GLY A 19 17.78 -19.70 7.50
C GLY A 19 16.35 -19.28 7.82
N PHE A 20 15.93 -18.04 7.52
CA PHE A 20 14.55 -17.63 7.75
C PHE A 20 13.60 -18.37 6.81
N LYS A 21 12.52 -18.91 7.39
CA LYS A 21 11.47 -19.58 6.62
C LYS A 21 10.69 -18.56 5.81
N TYR A 22 10.22 -18.96 4.62
CA TYR A 22 9.35 -18.15 3.76
C TYR A 22 8.19 -17.48 4.51
N LYS A 23 7.53 -18.19 5.45
CA LYS A 23 6.43 -17.64 6.25
C LYS A 23 6.86 -16.45 7.13
N GLN A 24 8.08 -16.46 7.66
CA GLN A 24 8.63 -15.38 8.48
C GLN A 24 8.92 -14.14 7.62
N ILE A 25 9.60 -14.33 6.49
CA ILE A 25 9.90 -13.25 5.53
C ILE A 25 8.61 -12.60 5.01
N LYS A 26 7.64 -13.44 4.61
CA LYS A 26 6.30 -13.00 4.22
C LYS A 26 5.62 -12.15 5.30
N LYS A 27 5.69 -12.57 6.57
CA LYS A 27 5.07 -11.85 7.69
C LYS A 27 5.72 -10.49 7.90
N ILE A 28 7.04 -10.38 7.79
CA ILE A 28 7.78 -9.12 7.88
C ILE A 28 7.35 -8.17 6.75
N PHE A 29 7.34 -8.67 5.50
CA PHE A 29 6.94 -7.88 4.34
C PHE A 29 5.49 -7.36 4.45
N ILE A 30 4.55 -8.23 4.83
CA ILE A 30 3.14 -7.84 4.98
C ILE A 30 2.99 -6.82 6.11
N LYS A 31 3.65 -7.02 7.26
CA LYS A 31 3.60 -6.05 8.36
C LYS A 31 4.10 -4.67 7.93
N GLN A 32 5.24 -4.60 7.24
CA GLN A 32 5.80 -3.32 6.76
C GLN A 32 4.81 -2.59 5.84
N ASN A 33 4.22 -3.30 4.87
CA ASN A 33 3.29 -2.67 3.94
C ASN A 33 1.96 -2.27 4.60
N ILE A 34 1.47 -3.03 5.59
CA ILE A 34 0.28 -2.64 6.36
C ILE A 34 0.55 -1.35 7.12
N TRP A 35 1.70 -1.20 7.78
CA TRP A 35 2.08 0.04 8.46
C TRP A 35 2.09 1.23 7.51
N ILE A 36 2.74 1.09 6.34
CA ILE A 36 2.75 2.13 5.31
C ILE A 36 1.31 2.46 4.85
N GLY A 37 0.47 1.44 4.65
CA GLY A 37 -0.93 1.61 4.27
C GLY A 37 -1.75 2.37 5.31
N ILE A 38 -1.51 2.13 6.61
CA ILE A 38 -2.17 2.87 7.69
C ILE A 38 -1.78 4.35 7.65
N PHE A 39 -0.48 4.66 7.53
CA PHE A 39 -0.03 6.04 7.40
C PHE A 39 -0.60 6.72 6.14
N ALA A 40 -0.67 5.98 5.03
CA ALA A 40 -1.27 6.49 3.80
C ALA A 40 -2.75 6.84 3.99
N ILE A 41 -3.55 6.02 4.69
CA ILE A 41 -4.97 6.31 4.96
C ILE A 41 -5.12 7.54 5.85
N ILE A 42 -4.30 7.67 6.90
CA ILE A 42 -4.32 8.83 7.81
C ILE A 42 -4.06 10.13 7.06
N ILE A 43 -3.17 10.12 6.06
CA ILE A 43 -2.87 11.30 5.24
C ILE A 43 -3.91 11.49 4.13
N ALA A 44 -4.41 10.41 3.53
CA ALA A 44 -5.37 10.46 2.43
C ALA A 44 -6.73 11.00 2.86
N LEU A 45 -7.18 10.74 4.09
CA LEU A 45 -8.45 11.25 4.62
C LEU A 45 -8.54 12.79 4.65
N PRO A 46 -7.62 13.52 5.33
CA PRO A 46 -7.65 14.98 5.35
C PRO A 46 -7.38 15.57 3.96
N LEU A 47 -6.47 14.96 3.19
CA LEU A 47 -6.16 15.42 1.83
C LEU A 47 -7.35 15.27 0.89
N GLY A 48 -8.09 14.16 0.98
CA GLY A 48 -9.29 13.91 0.18
C GLY A 48 -10.42 14.88 0.52
N ASN A 49 -10.58 15.21 1.80
CA ASN A 49 -11.55 16.24 2.22
C ASN A 49 -11.18 17.63 1.67
N TYR A 50 -9.91 18.03 1.84
CA TYR A 50 -9.40 19.30 1.33
C TYR A 50 -9.54 19.40 -0.20
N MET A 51 -9.20 18.34 -0.92
CA MET A 51 -9.30 18.29 -2.37
C MET A 51 -10.75 18.35 -2.85
N THR A 52 -11.68 17.70 -2.13
CA THR A 52 -13.10 17.77 -2.45
C THR A 52 -13.62 19.20 -2.24
N ASP A 53 -13.34 19.82 -1.09
CA ASP A 53 -13.69 21.22 -0.82
C ASP A 53 -13.11 22.18 -1.88
N TYR A 54 -11.86 21.98 -2.28
CA TYR A 54 -11.20 22.77 -3.33
C TYR A 54 -11.87 22.61 -4.70
N ILE A 55 -12.19 21.39 -5.12
CA ILE A 55 -12.87 21.13 -6.39
C ILE A 55 -14.26 21.76 -6.39
N PHE A 56 -15.03 21.59 -5.32
CA PHE A 56 -16.38 22.15 -5.24
C PHE A 56 -16.36 23.68 -5.24
N LYS A 57 -15.42 24.32 -4.53
CA LYS A 57 -15.26 25.79 -4.52
C LYS A 57 -14.86 26.36 -5.88
N ASN A 58 -13.95 25.70 -6.60
CA ASN A 58 -13.38 26.27 -7.83
C ASN A 58 -14.09 25.81 -9.12
N ALA A 59 -14.66 24.61 -9.15
CA ALA A 59 -15.21 24.02 -10.37
C ALA A 59 -16.68 24.34 -10.61
N ILE A 60 -17.45 24.63 -9.56
CA ILE A 60 -18.92 24.70 -9.66
C ILE A 60 -19.44 26.14 -9.57
N GLY A 61 -18.68 27.08 -9.00
CA GLY A 61 -19.11 28.47 -8.83
C GLY A 61 -20.34 28.58 -7.92
N ASP A 62 -20.80 29.81 -7.64
CA ASP A 62 -21.86 30.16 -6.67
C ASP A 62 -23.27 29.59 -6.95
N SER A 63 -23.39 28.52 -7.75
CA SER A 63 -24.64 27.90 -8.23
C SER A 63 -24.92 26.51 -7.66
N TYR A 64 -24.21 26.07 -6.61
CA TYR A 64 -24.49 24.79 -5.95
C TYR A 64 -25.11 24.99 -4.56
N ASP A 65 -26.44 24.94 -4.54
CA ASP A 65 -27.29 24.85 -3.35
C ASP A 65 -27.36 23.39 -2.83
N PHE A 66 -26.23 22.67 -2.92
CA PHE A 66 -26.05 21.37 -2.31
C PHE A 66 -24.97 21.54 -1.25
N GLU A 67 -25.37 21.54 0.02
CA GLU A 67 -24.43 21.23 1.09
C GLU A 67 -23.73 19.93 0.70
N ALA A 68 -22.44 20.00 0.40
CA ALA A 68 -21.57 18.83 0.26
C ALA A 68 -21.40 18.21 1.65
N MET A 69 -22.49 17.72 2.24
CA MET A 69 -22.51 16.90 3.42
C MET A 69 -21.94 15.54 3.02
N ILE A 70 -20.62 15.46 2.91
CA ILE A 70 -19.91 14.19 2.86
C ILE A 70 -20.16 13.54 4.22
N LYS A 71 -21.16 12.66 4.28
CA LYS A 71 -21.50 11.94 5.51
C LYS A 71 -20.25 11.20 6.00
N PRO A 72 -19.97 11.19 7.31
CA PRO A 72 -18.84 10.45 7.87
C PRO A 72 -18.87 8.95 7.49
N ALA A 73 -20.06 8.41 7.20
CA ALA A 73 -20.22 7.07 6.62
C ALA A 73 -19.48 6.87 5.29
N THR A 74 -19.45 7.86 4.38
CA THR A 74 -18.76 7.75 3.09
C THR A 74 -17.24 7.67 3.28
N PHE A 75 -16.68 8.39 4.26
CA PHE A 75 -15.27 8.25 4.62
C PHE A 75 -14.93 6.85 5.14
N ILE A 76 -15.83 6.26 5.93
CA ILE A 76 -15.66 4.89 6.46
C ILE A 76 -15.69 3.88 5.31
N PHE A 77 -16.69 3.93 4.43
CA PHE A 77 -16.78 3.02 3.28
C PHE A 77 -15.59 3.16 2.33
N SER A 78 -15.17 4.39 2.01
CA SER A 78 -13.98 4.64 1.17
C SER A 78 -12.68 4.14 1.81
N SER A 79 -12.55 4.30 3.13
CA SER A 79 -11.38 3.80 3.88
C SER A 79 -11.33 2.28 3.88
N ILE A 80 -12.47 1.62 4.14
CA ILE A 80 -12.58 0.16 4.13
C ILE A 80 -12.29 -0.38 2.73
N GLY A 81 -12.89 0.20 1.69
CA GLY A 81 -12.67 -0.21 0.30
C GLY A 81 -11.20 -0.09 -0.10
N THR A 82 -10.58 1.06 0.21
CA THR A 82 -9.14 1.28 -0.03
C THR A 82 -8.28 0.26 0.72
N PHE A 83 -8.60 0.00 2.00
CA PHE A 83 -7.87 -0.95 2.82
C PHE A 83 -7.94 -2.38 2.24
N ILE A 84 -9.12 -2.81 1.78
CA ILE A 84 -9.31 -4.12 1.14
C ILE A 84 -8.43 -4.25 -0.11
N VAL A 85 -8.42 -3.24 -0.97
CA VAL A 85 -7.59 -3.23 -2.19
C VAL A 85 -6.11 -3.33 -1.83
N VAL A 86 -5.64 -2.51 -0.88
CA VAL A 86 -4.26 -2.55 -0.39
C VAL A 86 -3.91 -3.93 0.17
N TYR A 87 -4.80 -4.54 0.95
CA TYR A 87 -4.58 -5.86 1.53
C TYR A 87 -4.45 -6.95 0.45
N ILE A 88 -5.34 -6.95 -0.53
CA ILE A 88 -5.35 -7.92 -1.64
C ILE A 88 -4.04 -7.79 -2.44
N VAL A 89 -3.66 -6.58 -2.87
CA VAL A 89 -2.44 -6.33 -3.64
C VAL A 89 -1.19 -6.80 -2.87
N ASN A 90 -1.12 -6.50 -1.57
CA ASN A 90 -0.03 -6.95 -0.72
C ASN A 90 0.06 -8.48 -0.62
N GLN A 91 -1.08 -9.16 -0.55
CA GLN A 91 -1.11 -10.62 -0.52
C GLN A 91 -0.64 -11.23 -1.86
N PHE A 92 -0.98 -10.61 -2.99
CA PHE A 92 -0.46 -11.01 -4.30
C PHE A 92 1.05 -10.81 -4.41
N LEU A 93 1.57 -9.66 -4.00
CA LEU A 93 3.02 -9.38 -3.99
C LEU A 93 3.77 -10.35 -3.06
N ALA A 94 3.21 -10.65 -1.90
CA ALA A 94 3.80 -11.59 -0.95
C ALA A 94 3.91 -13.03 -1.50
N LYS A 95 3.09 -13.42 -2.47
CA LYS A 95 3.24 -14.72 -3.17
C LYS A 95 4.50 -14.76 -4.05
N LYS A 96 4.90 -13.62 -4.64
CA LYS A 96 6.13 -13.54 -5.44
C LYS A 96 7.39 -13.86 -4.64
N ILE A 97 7.40 -13.55 -3.33
CA ILE A 97 8.51 -13.88 -2.42
C ILE A 97 8.84 -15.38 -2.41
N LYS A 98 7.85 -16.26 -2.65
CA LYS A 98 8.07 -17.72 -2.68
C LYS A 98 8.94 -18.15 -3.86
N LYS A 99 8.83 -17.43 -4.98
CA LYS A 99 9.51 -17.73 -6.24
C LYS A 99 10.93 -17.15 -6.30
N ILE A 100 11.34 -16.35 -5.31
CA ILE A 100 12.68 -15.76 -5.26
C ILE A 100 13.70 -16.88 -5.06
N ASP A 101 14.56 -17.05 -6.07
CA ASP A 101 15.72 -17.92 -6.00
C ASP A 101 16.89 -17.16 -5.36
N MET A 102 17.38 -17.73 -4.26
CA MET A 102 18.47 -17.17 -3.49
C MET A 102 19.81 -17.33 -4.23
N VAL A 103 19.98 -18.43 -4.95
CA VAL A 103 21.27 -18.80 -5.55
C VAL A 103 21.57 -17.90 -6.74
N SER A 104 20.55 -17.51 -7.51
CA SER A 104 20.66 -16.54 -8.60
C SER A 104 21.04 -15.14 -8.08
N SER A 105 20.53 -14.77 -6.90
CA SER A 105 20.77 -13.45 -6.30
C SER A 105 22.21 -13.28 -5.77
N LEU A 106 22.87 -14.38 -5.39
CA LEU A 106 24.28 -14.40 -4.99
C LEU A 106 25.24 -14.36 -6.19
N LYS A 107 24.84 -14.91 -7.34
CA LYS A 107 25.63 -14.90 -8.59
C LYS A 107 25.53 -13.60 -9.39
N GLY A 108 24.51 -12.77 -9.12
CA GLY A 108 24.32 -11.49 -9.82
C GLY A 108 25.20 -10.35 -9.30
N ASN A 109 26.01 -10.60 -8.26
CA ASN A 109 26.98 -9.65 -7.71
C ASN A 109 28.43 -10.06 -8.00
N GLU A 110 28.62 -10.99 -8.94
CA GLU A 110 29.87 -11.19 -9.69
C GLU A 110 29.73 -10.61 -11.09
#